data_AF-A0A972MJU7-F1
#
_entry.id   AF-A0A972MJU7-F1
#
_cell.length_a   1.000
_cell.length_b   1.000
_cell.length_c   1.000
_cell.angle_alpha   90.00
_cell.angle_beta   90.00
_cell.angle_gamma   90.00
#
_symmetry.space_group_name_H-M   'P 1'
#
loop_
_entity.id
_entity.type
_entity.pdbx_description
1 polymer ?
#
loop_
_entity_poly.entity_id
_entity_poly.type
_entity_poly.pdbx_seq_one_letter_code
_entity_poly.pdbx_strand_id
1 'polypeptide(L)'
;MRFIKTLFSTVLLFFLVFPVKALEFEVNPLYLNEGLTSNQVINIRIYATRAENLVLDAYSALSRKTVYYGETTSYLNGALFFLNEAKQYSPTYLVKRQIEAIQKRIKFFPGEDYTDDLKNLYIYIEEISGNIDNYGEVKSLLIRIIENAKMRKNAYVSEKLEILDSKIKVKLIDSPINEAQNLISIALDHLKAGKYTKSKKALELALNPLISLSSKENLFVALAREYIYKAYLTYDYDQIISLKYVDSALIAINKAYYVSSEENKYTIRRVREKIRALPGIFDNKEEAQKLFADIIGLLQSI
;
A
#
# COMPACT_ATOMS: atom_id res chain seq x y z
N MET A 1 40.59 -47.25 7.23
CA MET A 1 40.64 -45.86 6.71
C MET A 1 40.13 -45.65 5.27
N ARG A 2 39.92 -46.68 4.44
CA ARG A 2 39.40 -46.51 3.06
C ARG A 2 37.87 -46.37 2.94
N PHE A 3 37.10 -46.87 3.90
CA PHE A 3 35.62 -46.83 3.86
C PHE A 3 35.00 -45.47 4.25
N ILE A 4 35.71 -44.64 5.03
CA ILE A 4 35.19 -43.34 5.49
C ILE A 4 35.25 -42.29 4.37
N LYS A 5 36.19 -42.42 3.42
CA LYS A 5 36.30 -41.49 2.27
C LYS A 5 35.16 -41.65 1.25
N THR A 6 34.68 -42.87 1.03
CA THR A 6 33.61 -43.16 0.08
C THR A 6 32.23 -42.74 0.59
N LEU A 7 32.01 -42.78 1.92
CA LEU A 7 30.78 -42.29 2.54
C LEU A 7 30.71 -40.75 2.52
N PHE A 8 31.84 -40.08 2.74
CA PHE A 8 31.91 -38.62 2.66
C PHE A 8 31.71 -38.10 1.23
N SER A 9 32.21 -38.79 0.21
CA SER A 9 32.04 -38.34 -1.18
C SER A 9 30.61 -38.54 -1.70
N THR A 10 29.88 -39.55 -1.22
CA THR A 10 28.49 -39.80 -1.62
C THR A 10 27.50 -38.87 -0.92
N VAL A 11 27.74 -38.52 0.35
CA VAL A 11 26.93 -37.50 1.06
C VAL A 11 27.17 -36.11 0.48
N LEU A 12 28.42 -35.76 0.11
CA LEU A 12 28.72 -34.48 -0.53
C LEU A 12 28.13 -34.36 -1.94
N LEU A 13 28.04 -35.46 -2.69
CA LEU A 13 27.39 -35.47 -4.00
C LEU A 13 25.86 -35.31 -3.89
N PHE A 14 25.24 -35.84 -2.83
CA PHE A 14 23.79 -35.70 -2.63
C PHE A 14 23.36 -34.24 -2.38
N PHE A 15 24.24 -33.45 -1.76
CA PHE A 15 24.02 -32.00 -1.57
C PHE A 15 24.27 -31.16 -2.83
N LEU A 16 24.96 -31.69 -3.85
CA LEU A 16 25.24 -30.98 -5.10
C LEU A 16 24.22 -31.29 -6.22
N VAL A 17 23.42 -32.35 -6.10
CA VAL A 17 22.50 -32.82 -7.15
C VAL A 17 21.02 -32.56 -6.83
N PHE A 18 20.70 -32.12 -5.60
CA PHE A 18 19.43 -31.43 -5.40
C PHE A 18 19.65 -29.95 -5.72
N PRO A 19 19.23 -29.45 -6.90
CA PRO A 19 18.95 -28.04 -6.98
C PRO A 19 18.00 -27.77 -5.83
N VAL A 20 18.39 -26.87 -4.93
CA VAL A 20 17.45 -26.12 -4.12
C VAL A 20 16.56 -25.44 -5.16
N LYS A 21 15.52 -26.13 -5.64
CA LYS A 21 14.37 -25.48 -6.21
C LYS A 21 13.92 -24.61 -5.04
N ALA A 22 14.30 -23.34 -5.09
CA ALA A 22 13.63 -22.30 -4.35
C ALA A 22 12.15 -22.64 -4.51
N LEU A 23 11.50 -22.98 -3.39
CA LEU A 23 10.09 -23.30 -3.41
C LEU A 23 9.43 -22.05 -3.96
N GLU A 24 9.02 -22.07 -5.23
CA GLU A 24 8.17 -21.03 -5.78
C GLU A 24 6.87 -21.17 -4.99
N PHE A 25 6.76 -20.35 -3.95
CA PHE A 25 5.51 -20.11 -3.27
C PHE A 25 4.67 -19.30 -4.25
N GLU A 26 4.10 -19.98 -5.24
CA GLU A 26 3.07 -19.40 -6.06
C GLU A 26 1.81 -19.33 -5.20
N VAL A 27 1.54 -18.15 -4.65
CA VAL A 27 0.17 -17.82 -4.25
C VAL A 27 -0.67 -18.04 -5.48
N ASN A 28 -1.62 -18.97 -5.36
CA ASN A 28 -2.49 -19.27 -6.48
C ASN A 28 -3.18 -17.95 -6.89
N PRO A 29 -2.91 -17.44 -8.10
CA PRO A 29 -3.33 -16.10 -8.51
C PRO A 29 -4.86 -15.97 -8.57
N LEU A 30 -5.60 -17.09 -8.57
CA LEU A 30 -7.05 -17.16 -8.50
C LEU A 30 -7.63 -16.73 -7.14
N TYR A 31 -6.82 -16.67 -6.07
CA TYR A 31 -7.26 -16.31 -4.71
C TYR A 31 -6.80 -14.91 -4.26
N LEU A 32 -6.36 -14.06 -5.18
CA LEU A 32 -5.92 -12.70 -4.85
C LEU A 32 -7.11 -11.77 -4.54
N ASN A 33 -7.57 -11.79 -3.29
CA ASN A 33 -8.56 -10.86 -2.76
C ASN A 33 -8.13 -9.40 -2.93
N GLU A 34 -9.09 -8.50 -3.17
CA GLU A 34 -8.88 -7.05 -3.23
C GLU A 34 -8.28 -6.52 -1.92
N GLY A 35 -6.99 -6.17 -1.90
CA GLY A 35 -6.38 -5.57 -0.72
C GLY A 35 -6.86 -4.14 -0.44
N LEU A 36 -7.36 -3.45 -1.47
CA LEU A 36 -8.13 -2.22 -1.36
C LEU A 36 -9.53 -2.44 -1.92
N THR A 37 -10.53 -2.38 -1.05
CA THR A 37 -11.95 -2.53 -1.39
C THR A 37 -12.66 -1.19 -1.51
N SER A 38 -13.82 -1.16 -2.18
CA SER A 38 -14.68 0.03 -2.23
C SER A 38 -15.10 0.52 -0.83
N ASN A 39 -15.26 -0.38 0.15
CA ASN A 39 -15.61 -0.01 1.52
C ASN A 39 -14.46 0.72 2.23
N GLN A 40 -13.21 0.26 2.07
CA GLN A 40 -12.03 0.96 2.58
C GLN A 40 -11.93 2.36 1.98
N VAL A 41 -12.14 2.50 0.67
CA VAL A 41 -12.18 3.81 -0.02
C VAL A 41 -13.24 4.74 0.60
N ILE A 42 -14.45 4.24 0.84
CA ILE A 42 -15.53 5.04 1.44
C ILE A 42 -15.16 5.48 2.86
N ASN A 43 -14.61 4.58 3.68
CA ASN A 43 -14.26 4.89 5.05
C ASN A 43 -13.12 5.91 5.12
N ILE A 44 -12.02 5.70 4.38
CA ILE A 44 -10.90 6.66 4.30
C ILE A 44 -11.43 8.06 3.97
N ARG A 45 -12.30 8.16 2.96
CA ARG A 45 -12.91 9.44 2.57
C ARG A 45 -13.74 10.06 3.69
N ILE A 46 -14.66 9.31 4.31
CA ILE A 46 -15.54 9.85 5.36
C ILE A 46 -14.70 10.41 6.51
N TYR A 47 -13.69 9.67 6.95
CA TYR A 47 -12.80 10.10 8.01
C TYR A 47 -11.92 11.29 7.60
N ALA A 48 -11.39 11.30 6.37
CA ALA A 48 -10.64 12.43 5.83
C ALA A 48 -11.49 13.71 5.73
N THR A 49 -12.73 13.63 5.25
CA THR A 49 -13.67 14.77 5.20
C THR A 49 -13.99 15.31 6.60
N ARG A 50 -14.16 14.43 7.59
CA ARG A 50 -14.36 14.86 8.99
C ARG A 50 -13.13 15.58 9.53
N ALA A 51 -11.93 15.06 9.26
CA ALA A 51 -10.68 15.73 9.62
C ALA A 51 -10.53 17.08 8.92
N GLU A 52 -10.87 17.16 7.63
CA GLU A 52 -10.83 18.38 6.83
C GLU A 52 -11.73 19.48 7.43
N ASN A 53 -12.98 19.15 7.75
CA ASN A 53 -13.90 20.10 8.38
C ASN A 53 -13.37 20.63 9.72
N LEU A 54 -12.81 19.76 10.57
CA LEU A 54 -12.21 20.18 11.83
C LEU A 54 -10.97 21.06 11.64
N VAL A 55 -10.17 20.82 10.60
CA VAL A 55 -9.04 21.69 10.25
C VAL A 55 -9.53 23.07 9.79
N LEU A 56 -10.62 23.13 9.02
CA LEU A 56 -11.26 24.39 8.62
C LEU A 56 -11.84 25.14 9.83
N ASP A 57 -12.47 24.44 10.77
CA ASP A 57 -12.98 25.02 12.02
C ASP A 57 -11.84 25.56 12.89
N ALA A 58 -10.74 24.82 13.02
CA ALA A 58 -9.54 25.27 13.71
C ALA A 58 -8.92 26.50 13.05
N TYR A 59 -8.84 26.52 11.71
CA TYR A 59 -8.34 27.66 10.93
C TYR A 59 -9.22 28.90 11.13
N SER A 60 -10.54 28.73 11.14
CA SER A 60 -11.52 29.79 11.42
C SER A 60 -11.35 30.32 12.85
N ALA A 61 -11.24 29.44 13.84
CA ALA A 61 -11.02 29.81 15.24
C ALA A 61 -9.72 30.61 15.44
N LEU A 62 -8.63 30.24 14.77
CA LEU A 62 -7.36 30.97 14.78
C LEU A 62 -7.42 32.34 14.08
N SER A 63 -8.42 32.56 13.23
CA SER A 63 -8.60 33.82 12.49
C SER A 63 -9.47 34.83 13.23
N ARG A 64 -10.06 34.45 14.37
CA ARG A 64 -10.85 35.34 15.22
C ARG A 64 -9.95 36.36 15.93
N LYS A 65 -10.54 37.50 16.32
CA LYS A 65 -9.84 38.55 17.11
C LYS A 65 -9.30 38.01 18.44
N THR A 66 -10.05 37.09 19.06
CA THR A 66 -9.66 36.40 20.29
C THR A 66 -9.61 34.90 20.00
N VAL A 67 -8.44 34.30 20.17
CA VAL A 67 -8.23 32.85 19.96
C VAL A 67 -8.56 32.10 21.25
N TYR A 68 -9.53 31.18 21.17
CA TYR A 68 -9.86 30.28 22.27
C TYR A 68 -9.02 29.01 22.17
N TYR A 69 -7.90 28.99 22.91
CA TYR A 69 -6.93 27.89 22.87
C TYR A 69 -7.56 26.49 23.03
N GLY A 70 -8.48 26.31 23.99
CA GLY A 70 -9.12 25.02 24.25
C GLY A 70 -10.01 24.54 23.11
N GLU A 71 -10.73 25.45 22.46
CA GLU A 71 -11.56 25.16 21.29
C GLU A 71 -10.68 24.71 20.12
N THR A 72 -9.68 25.52 19.75
CA THR A 72 -8.75 25.19 18.65
C THR A 72 -8.04 23.87 18.89
N THR A 73 -7.55 23.63 20.11
CA THR A 73 -6.90 22.37 20.49
C THR A 73 -7.82 21.17 20.30
N SER A 74 -9.10 21.31 20.66
CA SER A 74 -10.09 20.24 20.53
C SER A 74 -10.34 19.88 19.07
N TYR A 75 -10.45 20.87 18.17
CA TYR A 75 -10.57 20.64 16.74
C TYR A 75 -9.35 19.91 16.16
N LEU A 76 -8.13 20.34 16.52
CA LEU A 76 -6.89 19.70 16.03
C LEU A 76 -6.75 18.26 16.52
N ASN A 77 -7.05 17.99 17.79
CA ASN A 77 -7.04 16.63 18.33
C ASN A 77 -8.10 15.75 17.67
N GLY A 78 -9.30 16.28 17.42
CA GLY A 78 -10.36 15.57 16.68
C GLY A 78 -9.95 15.25 15.24
N ALA A 79 -9.26 16.18 14.56
CA ALA A 79 -8.75 15.95 13.21
C ALA A 79 -7.70 14.82 13.18
N LEU A 80 -6.77 14.81 14.14
CA LEU A 80 -5.78 13.74 14.29
C LEU A 80 -6.43 12.40 14.59
N PHE A 81 -7.46 12.37 15.44
CA PHE A 81 -8.24 11.17 15.71
C PHE A 81 -8.84 10.59 14.42
N PHE A 82 -9.55 11.40 13.62
CA PHE A 82 -10.13 10.91 12.38
C PHE A 82 -9.09 10.52 11.33
N LEU A 83 -7.93 11.16 11.27
CA LEU A 83 -6.84 10.71 10.40
C LEU A 83 -6.27 9.35 10.84
N ASN A 84 -6.19 9.08 12.15
CA ASN A 84 -5.83 7.76 12.65
C ASN A 84 -6.87 6.71 12.28
N GLU A 85 -8.17 7.04 12.33
CA GLU A 85 -9.24 6.17 11.85
C GLU A 85 -9.10 5.91 10.34
N ALA A 86 -8.89 6.95 9.52
CA ALA A 86 -8.64 6.80 8.09
C ALA A 86 -7.44 5.89 7.81
N LYS A 87 -6.35 6.04 8.57
CA LYS A 87 -5.13 5.22 8.46
C LYS A 87 -5.40 3.75 8.69
N GLN A 88 -6.30 3.38 9.61
CA GLN A 88 -6.64 1.97 9.87
C GLN A 88 -7.29 1.27 8.68
N TYR A 89 -7.97 2.03 7.81
CA TYR A 89 -8.55 1.50 6.57
C TYR A 89 -7.56 1.51 5.40
N SER A 90 -6.37 2.08 5.56
CA SER A 90 -5.31 1.97 4.55
C SER A 90 -4.93 0.50 4.36
N PRO A 91 -4.80 0.03 3.13
CA PRO A 91 -4.41 -1.36 2.84
C PRO A 91 -3.03 -1.72 3.43
N THR A 92 -2.14 -0.74 3.65
CA THR A 92 -0.84 -1.02 4.30
C THR A 92 -0.94 -1.20 5.80
N TYR A 93 -2.02 -0.76 6.46
CA TYR A 93 -2.12 -0.80 7.91
C TYR A 93 -2.01 -2.23 8.45
N LEU A 94 -2.76 -3.18 7.89
CA LEU A 94 -2.72 -4.58 8.31
C LEU A 94 -1.32 -5.18 8.13
N VAL A 95 -0.68 -4.90 7.00
CA VAL A 95 0.68 -5.35 6.69
C VAL A 95 1.68 -4.84 7.71
N LYS A 96 1.65 -3.53 8.01
CA LYS A 96 2.56 -2.90 8.99
C LYS A 96 2.33 -3.43 10.41
N ARG A 97 1.08 -3.62 10.81
CA ARG A 97 0.72 -4.22 12.11
C ARG A 97 1.20 -5.66 12.23
N GLN A 98 1.11 -6.43 11.15
CA GLN A 98 1.62 -7.80 11.10
C GLN A 98 3.14 -7.82 11.22
N ILE A 99 3.86 -6.93 10.50
CA ILE A 99 5.32 -6.78 10.64
C ILE A 99 5.70 -6.44 12.09
N GLU A 100 5.05 -5.43 12.68
CA GLU A 100 5.28 -5.01 14.06
C GLU A 100 5.05 -6.15 15.06
N ALA A 101 3.97 -6.93 14.87
CA ALA A 101 3.65 -8.07 15.71
C ALA A 101 4.71 -9.19 15.61
N ILE A 102 5.17 -9.51 14.40
CA ILE A 102 6.22 -10.51 14.18
C ILE A 102 7.54 -10.05 14.82
N GLN A 103 7.94 -8.79 14.64
CA GLN A 103 9.15 -8.23 15.26
C GLN A 103 9.10 -8.28 16.79
N LYS A 104 7.96 -7.92 17.40
CA LYS A 104 7.76 -8.04 18.85
C LYS A 104 7.84 -9.50 19.31
N ARG A 105 7.21 -10.43 18.58
CA ARG A 105 7.28 -11.85 18.92
C ARG A 105 8.70 -12.38 18.84
N ILE A 106 9.47 -12.05 17.79
CA ILE A 106 10.90 -12.40 17.69
C ILE A 106 11.68 -11.90 18.90
N LYS A 107 11.42 -10.66 19.33
CA LYS A 107 12.08 -10.07 20.50
C LYS A 107 11.75 -10.83 21.79
N PHE A 108 10.51 -11.26 21.99
CA PHE A 108 10.08 -11.97 23.20
C PHE A 108 10.36 -13.48 23.16
N PHE A 109 10.36 -14.11 21.98
CA PHE A 109 10.46 -15.55 21.78
C PHE A 109 11.44 -15.90 20.64
N PRO A 110 12.73 -15.57 20.77
CA PRO A 110 13.70 -15.64 19.67
C PRO A 110 13.97 -17.05 19.12
N GLY A 111 13.53 -18.12 19.80
CA GLY A 111 13.72 -19.51 19.38
C GLY A 111 12.59 -20.11 18.53
N GLU A 112 11.48 -19.39 18.36
CA GLU A 112 10.30 -19.84 17.62
C GLU A 112 10.51 -19.83 16.09
N ASP A 113 9.72 -20.64 15.38
CA ASP A 113 9.64 -20.62 13.92
C ASP A 113 8.53 -19.67 13.47
N TYR A 114 8.90 -18.63 12.73
CA TYR A 114 7.97 -17.61 12.20
C TYR A 114 7.63 -17.81 10.72
N THR A 115 7.97 -18.96 10.14
CA THR A 115 7.78 -19.22 8.71
C THR A 115 6.33 -19.03 8.27
N ASP A 116 5.35 -19.55 9.02
CA ASP A 116 3.94 -19.45 8.65
C ASP A 116 3.37 -18.04 8.85
N ASP A 117 3.82 -17.32 9.89
CA ASP A 117 3.50 -15.90 10.07
C ASP A 117 3.97 -15.06 8.87
N LEU A 118 5.16 -15.37 8.35
CA LEU A 118 5.74 -14.67 7.20
C LEU A 118 5.08 -15.07 5.87
N LYS A 119 4.59 -16.31 5.73
CA LYS A 119 3.75 -16.70 4.57
C LYS A 119 2.41 -15.97 4.59
N ASN A 120 1.80 -15.78 5.76
CA ASN A 120 0.58 -14.97 5.88
C ASN A 120 0.85 -13.50 5.52
N LEU A 121 1.98 -12.94 5.99
CA LEU A 121 2.42 -11.61 5.59
C LEU A 121 2.62 -11.49 4.07
N TYR A 122 3.15 -12.54 3.44
CA TYR A 122 3.30 -12.62 1.99
C TYR A 122 1.95 -12.47 1.27
N ILE A 123 0.93 -13.21 1.71
CA ILE A 123 -0.42 -13.12 1.13
C ILE A 123 -0.96 -11.68 1.25
N TYR A 124 -0.84 -11.04 2.42
CA TYR A 124 -1.31 -9.66 2.59
C TYR A 124 -0.57 -8.65 1.70
N ILE A 125 0.71 -8.87 1.42
CA ILE A 125 1.47 -8.03 0.50
C ILE A 125 1.06 -8.29 -0.96
N GLU A 126 0.74 -9.53 -1.33
CA GLU A 126 0.20 -9.84 -2.68
C GLU A 126 -1.13 -9.11 -2.94
N GLU A 127 -2.00 -9.02 -1.93
CA GLU A 127 -3.32 -8.40 -2.05
C GLU A 127 -3.27 -6.90 -2.42
N ILE A 128 -2.14 -6.24 -2.18
CA ILE A 128 -1.93 -4.79 -2.40
C ILE A 128 -0.82 -4.51 -3.44
N SER A 129 -0.44 -5.54 -4.20
CA SER A 129 0.74 -5.54 -5.07
C SER A 129 0.69 -4.47 -6.16
N GLY A 130 -0.48 -4.18 -6.73
CA GLY A 130 -0.65 -3.14 -7.76
C GLY A 130 -0.41 -1.71 -7.26
N ASN A 131 -0.42 -1.51 -5.95
CA ASN A 131 -0.20 -0.22 -5.30
C ASN A 131 1.19 -0.04 -4.69
N ILE A 132 2.07 -1.05 -4.79
CA ILE A 132 3.46 -0.97 -4.33
C ILE A 132 4.38 -0.67 -5.52
N ASP A 133 5.04 0.50 -5.51
CA ASP A 133 5.85 0.99 -6.63
C ASP A 133 7.04 0.07 -7.01
N ASN A 134 7.58 -0.73 -6.08
CA ASN A 134 8.67 -1.69 -6.30
C ASN A 134 8.32 -3.10 -5.79
N TYR A 135 7.10 -3.56 -6.09
CA TYR A 135 6.59 -4.83 -5.59
C TYR A 135 7.53 -6.04 -5.86
N GLY A 136 8.18 -6.11 -7.02
CA GLY A 136 9.13 -7.19 -7.34
C GLY A 136 10.31 -7.29 -6.36
N GLU A 137 10.84 -6.14 -5.90
CA GLU A 137 11.87 -6.10 -4.85
C GLU A 137 11.33 -6.53 -3.49
N VAL A 138 10.12 -6.05 -3.15
CA VAL A 138 9.44 -6.38 -1.88
C VAL A 138 9.18 -7.88 -1.79
N LYS A 139 8.64 -8.49 -2.85
CA LYS A 139 8.42 -9.93 -2.98
C LYS A 139 9.72 -10.71 -2.81
N SER A 140 10.77 -10.32 -3.54
CA SER A 140 12.08 -10.97 -3.47
C SER A 140 12.69 -10.90 -2.07
N LEU A 141 12.55 -9.75 -1.38
CA LEU A 141 13.01 -9.58 -0.01
C LEU A 141 12.23 -10.50 0.95
N LEU A 142 10.92 -10.56 0.82
CA LEU A 142 10.07 -11.38 1.70
C LEU A 142 10.33 -12.88 1.53
N ILE A 143 10.53 -13.35 0.30
CA ILE A 143 10.93 -14.74 0.05
C ILE A 143 12.24 -15.06 0.79
N ARG A 144 13.24 -14.18 0.71
CA ARG A 144 14.52 -14.35 1.45
C ARG A 144 14.32 -14.34 2.97
N ILE A 145 13.39 -13.52 3.48
CA ILE A 145 13.05 -13.50 4.91
C ILE A 145 12.46 -14.85 5.34
N ILE A 146 11.48 -15.37 4.58
CA ILE A 146 10.84 -16.67 4.82
C ILE A 146 11.87 -17.81 4.83
N GLU A 147 12.79 -17.83 3.86
CA GLU A 147 13.85 -18.85 3.79
C GLU A 147 14.78 -18.82 5.02
N ASN A 148 15.13 -17.63 5.52
CA ASN A 148 15.99 -17.50 6.69
C ASN A 148 15.26 -17.79 8.01
N ALA A 149 13.94 -17.56 8.06
CA ALA A 149 13.11 -17.94 9.21
C ALA A 149 13.10 -19.46 9.44
N LYS A 150 13.04 -20.27 8.37
CA LYS A 150 13.18 -21.74 8.44
C LYS A 150 14.49 -22.19 9.09
N MET A 151 15.54 -21.38 8.95
CA MET A 151 16.86 -21.62 9.55
C MET A 151 16.98 -21.04 10.97
N ARG A 152 15.87 -20.55 11.56
CA ARG A 152 15.80 -19.87 12.87
C ARG A 152 16.75 -18.67 13.01
N LYS A 153 17.06 -17.98 11.90
CA LYS A 153 17.90 -16.78 11.89
C LYS A 153 17.07 -15.53 12.26
N ASN A 154 16.45 -15.54 13.43
CA ASN A 154 15.43 -14.56 13.78
C ASN A 154 15.95 -13.12 13.96
N ALA A 155 17.22 -12.93 14.32
CA ALA A 155 17.85 -11.60 14.32
C ALA A 155 17.89 -10.99 12.90
N TYR A 156 18.27 -11.79 11.90
CA TYR A 156 18.25 -11.38 10.50
C TYR A 156 16.82 -11.10 10.02
N VAL A 157 15.87 -11.97 10.37
CA VAL A 157 14.45 -11.77 10.05
C VAL A 157 13.96 -10.42 10.57
N SER A 158 14.23 -10.09 11.83
CA SER A 158 13.80 -8.82 12.45
C SER A 158 14.38 -7.59 11.75
N GLU A 159 15.67 -7.61 11.42
CA GLU A 159 16.33 -6.53 10.67
C GLU A 159 15.72 -6.35 9.28
N LYS A 160 15.49 -7.45 8.56
CA LYS A 160 14.93 -7.38 7.20
C LYS A 160 13.45 -7.01 7.18
N LEU A 161 12.70 -7.33 8.22
CA LEU A 161 11.33 -6.87 8.41
C LEU A 161 11.22 -5.35 8.56
N GLU A 162 12.20 -4.70 9.21
CA GLU A 162 12.25 -3.24 9.31
C GLU A 162 12.48 -2.58 7.95
N ILE A 163 13.40 -3.15 7.14
CA ILE A 163 13.62 -2.72 5.76
C ILE A 163 12.36 -2.92 4.93
N LEU A 164 11.68 -4.06 5.08
CA LEU A 164 10.44 -4.37 4.39
C LEU A 164 9.32 -3.36 4.72
N ASP A 165 9.14 -3.00 5.99
CA ASP A 165 8.13 -2.03 6.45
C ASP A 165 8.28 -0.66 5.75
N SER A 166 9.52 -0.18 5.61
CA SER A 166 9.81 1.10 4.95
C SER A 166 9.47 1.12 3.45
N LYS A 167 9.49 -0.05 2.79
CA LYS A 167 9.21 -0.19 1.35
C LYS A 167 7.71 -0.36 1.04
N ILE A 168 6.89 -0.72 2.03
CA ILE A 168 5.47 -0.97 1.84
C ILE A 168 4.69 0.32 2.09
N LYS A 169 4.26 0.95 0.99
CA LYS A 169 3.49 2.20 1.01
C LYS A 169 2.55 2.25 -0.19
N VAL A 170 1.27 2.52 0.05
CA VAL A 170 0.34 2.93 -1.00
C VAL A 170 0.40 4.45 -1.08
N LYS A 171 1.24 4.96 -2.00
CA LYS A 171 1.65 6.37 -2.02
C LYS A 171 0.47 7.35 -2.06
N LEU A 172 -0.57 7.04 -2.84
CA LEU A 172 -1.78 7.86 -3.03
C LEU A 172 -2.68 7.95 -1.79
N ILE A 173 -2.46 7.10 -0.78
CA ILE A 173 -3.24 7.06 0.46
C ILE A 173 -2.36 7.40 1.65
N ASP A 174 -1.26 6.66 1.84
CA ASP A 174 -0.41 6.77 3.01
C ASP A 174 0.37 8.08 3.05
N SER A 175 0.81 8.61 1.90
CA SER A 175 1.58 9.88 1.91
C SER A 175 0.69 11.05 2.35
N PRO A 176 -0.48 11.27 1.74
CA PRO A 176 -1.37 12.35 2.19
C PRO A 176 -1.81 12.20 3.64
N ILE A 177 -2.13 10.99 4.13
CA ILE A 177 -2.50 10.78 5.54
C ILE A 177 -1.36 11.22 6.47
N ASN A 178 -0.15 10.71 6.25
CA ASN A 178 0.98 11.02 7.13
C ASN A 178 1.39 12.50 7.04
N GLU A 179 1.32 13.10 5.85
CA GLU A 179 1.61 14.52 5.64
C GLU A 179 0.60 15.42 6.39
N ALA A 180 -0.70 15.14 6.26
CA ALA A 180 -1.73 15.85 7.00
C ALA A 180 -1.55 15.71 8.52
N GLN A 181 -1.28 14.50 9.01
CA GLN A 181 -1.02 14.24 10.43
C GLN A 181 0.17 15.05 10.96
N ASN A 182 1.27 15.09 10.20
CA ASN A 182 2.46 15.85 10.58
C ASN A 182 2.18 17.36 10.61
N LEU A 183 1.53 17.90 9.59
CA LEU A 183 1.20 19.33 9.51
C LEU A 183 0.23 19.77 10.63
N ILE A 184 -0.77 18.96 10.95
CA ILE A 184 -1.68 19.22 12.06
C ILE A 184 -0.95 19.13 13.41
N SER A 185 -0.02 18.18 13.58
CA SER A 185 0.80 18.09 14.79
C SER A 185 1.71 19.31 14.96
N ILE A 186 2.34 19.78 13.88
CA ILE A 186 3.12 21.02 13.86
C ILE A 186 2.23 22.22 14.21
N ALA A 187 1.00 22.29 13.69
CA ALA A 187 0.06 23.33 14.04
C ALA A 187 -0.28 23.31 15.55
N LEU A 188 -0.53 22.13 16.11
CA LEU A 188 -0.78 21.94 17.54
C LEU A 188 0.40 22.43 18.40
N ASP A 189 1.64 22.13 17.98
CA ASP A 189 2.84 22.57 18.70
C ASP A 189 3.05 24.09 18.59
N HIS A 190 2.73 24.69 17.45
CA HIS A 190 2.70 26.14 17.31
C HIS A 190 1.60 26.80 18.14
N LEU A 191 0.42 26.19 18.23
CA LEU A 191 -0.67 26.65 19.07
C LEU A 191 -0.26 26.63 20.56
N LYS A 192 0.33 25.53 21.04
CA LYS A 192 0.91 25.41 22.41
C LYS A 192 1.94 26.50 22.70
N ALA A 193 2.74 26.86 21.71
CA ALA A 193 3.75 27.90 21.83
C ALA A 193 3.21 29.34 21.64
N GLY A 194 1.88 29.53 21.51
CA GLY A 194 1.25 30.84 21.26
C GLY A 194 1.55 31.44 19.87
N LYS A 195 2.12 30.66 18.94
CA LYS A 195 2.50 31.10 17.59
C LYS A 195 1.33 30.93 16.62
N TYR A 196 0.23 31.66 16.84
CA TYR A 196 -1.03 31.48 16.12
C TYR A 196 -0.91 31.63 14.60
N THR A 197 -0.14 32.60 14.10
CA THR A 197 0.08 32.78 12.66
C THR A 197 0.79 31.58 12.02
N LYS A 198 1.77 30.98 12.72
CA LYS A 198 2.48 29.79 12.23
C LYS A 198 1.59 28.54 12.30
N SER A 199 0.80 28.42 13.37
CA SER A 199 -0.23 27.39 13.49
C SER A 199 -1.20 27.47 12.31
N LYS A 200 -1.72 28.66 12.03
CA LYS A 200 -2.63 28.91 10.91
C LYS A 200 -2.01 28.50 9.57
N LYS A 201 -0.75 28.87 9.32
CA LYS A 201 -0.06 28.51 8.08
C LYS A 201 0.12 27.00 7.93
N ALA A 202 0.43 26.29 9.01
CA ALA A 202 0.52 24.84 8.98
C ALA A 202 -0.84 24.18 8.65
N LEU A 203 -1.96 24.74 9.14
CA LEU A 203 -3.29 24.28 8.77
C LEU A 203 -3.63 24.53 7.30
N GLU A 204 -3.26 25.69 6.74
CA GLU A 204 -3.44 25.95 5.29
C GLU A 204 -2.74 24.89 4.44
N LEU A 205 -1.51 24.53 4.82
CA LEU A 205 -0.75 23.50 4.13
C LEU A 205 -1.37 22.11 4.30
N ALA A 206 -1.95 21.82 5.48
CA ALA A 206 -2.60 20.54 5.76
C ALA A 206 -3.86 20.30 4.92
N LEU A 207 -4.51 21.35 4.40
CA LEU A 207 -5.71 21.22 3.57
C LEU A 207 -5.42 20.49 2.26
N ASN A 208 -4.26 20.69 1.63
CA ASN A 208 -3.93 20.04 0.36
C ASN A 208 -3.95 18.50 0.45
N PRO A 209 -3.19 17.84 1.36
CA PRO A 209 -3.27 16.39 1.50
C PRO A 209 -4.65 15.90 1.98
N LEU A 210 -5.40 16.69 2.75
CA LEU A 210 -6.76 16.36 3.16
C LEU A 210 -7.74 16.34 1.98
N ILE A 211 -7.69 17.37 1.13
CA ILE A 211 -8.49 17.47 -0.10
C ILE A 211 -8.15 16.32 -1.05
N SER A 212 -6.86 15.98 -1.17
CA SER A 212 -6.39 14.84 -1.96
C SER A 212 -7.01 13.50 -1.51
N LEU A 213 -7.25 13.32 -0.20
CA LEU A 213 -7.92 12.14 0.34
C LEU A 213 -9.45 12.22 0.21
N SER A 214 -10.03 13.41 0.35
CA SER A 214 -11.48 13.61 0.33
C SER A 214 -12.07 13.64 -1.09
N SER A 215 -11.28 13.99 -2.12
CA SER A 215 -11.69 14.10 -3.53
C SER A 215 -12.00 12.76 -4.22
N LYS A 216 -11.74 11.62 -3.57
CA LYS A 216 -11.89 10.24 -4.09
C LYS A 216 -11.05 9.88 -5.32
N GLU A 217 -10.49 10.84 -6.05
CA GLU A 217 -9.71 10.59 -7.27
C GLU A 217 -8.56 9.62 -6.97
N ASN A 218 -7.68 9.99 -6.04
CA ASN A 218 -6.54 9.18 -5.61
C ASN A 218 -6.95 7.77 -5.15
N LEU A 219 -8.09 7.66 -4.47
CA LEU A 219 -8.61 6.39 -3.96
C LEU A 219 -9.10 5.49 -5.11
N PHE A 220 -9.78 6.07 -6.10
CA PHE A 220 -10.23 5.32 -7.28
C PHE A 220 -9.10 4.99 -8.24
N VAL A 221 -8.07 5.84 -8.35
CA VAL A 221 -6.85 5.56 -9.11
C VAL A 221 -6.08 4.42 -8.46
N ALA A 222 -5.91 4.43 -7.13
CA ALA A 222 -5.29 3.32 -6.39
C ALA A 222 -6.07 2.00 -6.59
N LEU A 223 -7.40 2.06 -6.61
CA LEU A 223 -8.24 0.90 -6.88
C LEU A 223 -8.07 0.39 -8.33
N ALA A 224 -8.04 1.30 -9.31
CA ALA A 224 -7.80 0.93 -10.71
C ALA A 224 -6.41 0.31 -10.91
N ARG A 225 -5.38 0.84 -10.24
CA ARG A 225 -4.02 0.27 -10.21
C ARG A 225 -4.01 -1.17 -9.74
N GLU A 226 -4.71 -1.44 -8.64
CA GLU A 226 -4.81 -2.79 -8.08
C GLU A 226 -5.42 -3.76 -9.10
N TYR A 227 -6.56 -3.39 -9.67
CA TYR A 227 -7.27 -4.24 -10.61
C TYR A 227 -6.49 -4.49 -11.91
N ILE A 228 -5.84 -3.48 -12.48
CA ILE A 228 -5.02 -3.68 -13.68
C ILE A 228 -3.84 -4.58 -13.40
N TYR A 229 -3.18 -4.41 -12.26
CA TYR A 229 -2.06 -5.27 -11.90
C TYR A 229 -2.49 -6.73 -11.72
N LYS A 230 -3.64 -6.96 -11.08
CA LYS A 230 -4.22 -8.30 -10.94
C LYS A 230 -4.67 -8.90 -12.27
N ALA A 231 -5.27 -8.10 -13.14
CA ALA A 231 -5.58 -8.53 -14.50
C ALA A 231 -4.31 -9.00 -15.21
N TYR A 232 -3.24 -8.21 -15.14
CA TYR A 232 -1.93 -8.58 -15.70
C TYR A 232 -1.39 -9.90 -15.12
N LEU A 233 -1.41 -10.08 -13.80
CA LEU A 233 -0.92 -11.31 -13.16
C LEU A 233 -1.76 -12.55 -13.54
N THR A 234 -3.08 -12.42 -13.57
CA THR A 234 -4.00 -13.53 -13.86
C THR A 234 -4.13 -13.86 -15.34
N TYR A 235 -3.67 -12.98 -16.24
CA TYR A 235 -3.83 -13.11 -17.68
C TYR A 235 -3.36 -14.47 -18.23
N ASP A 236 -2.20 -14.94 -17.79
CA ASP A 236 -1.59 -16.19 -18.25
C ASP A 236 -2.17 -17.44 -17.58
N TYR A 237 -3.00 -17.28 -16.53
CA TYR A 237 -3.55 -18.39 -15.74
C TYR A 237 -5.06 -18.58 -15.96
N ASP A 238 -5.82 -17.47 -15.98
CA ASP A 238 -7.27 -17.46 -16.19
C ASP A 238 -7.71 -16.14 -16.84
N GLN A 239 -7.92 -16.20 -18.15
CA GLN A 239 -8.34 -15.05 -18.95
C GLN A 239 -9.74 -14.52 -18.56
N ILE A 240 -10.64 -15.37 -18.08
CA ILE A 240 -11.99 -14.96 -17.67
C ILE A 240 -11.91 -14.10 -16.41
N ILE A 241 -11.11 -14.52 -15.43
CA ILE A 241 -10.87 -13.73 -14.22
C ILE A 241 -10.11 -12.44 -14.56
N SER A 242 -9.11 -12.51 -15.43
CA SER A 242 -8.37 -11.32 -15.87
C SER A 242 -9.30 -10.28 -16.50
N LEU A 243 -10.22 -10.69 -17.37
CA LEU A 243 -11.23 -9.78 -17.95
C LEU A 243 -12.15 -9.16 -16.89
N LYS A 244 -12.58 -9.91 -15.87
CA LYS A 244 -13.36 -9.34 -14.75
C LYS A 244 -12.59 -8.26 -13.99
N TYR A 245 -11.28 -8.43 -13.82
CA TYR A 245 -10.43 -7.38 -13.24
C TYR A 245 -10.28 -6.18 -14.17
N VAL A 246 -10.16 -6.38 -15.49
CA VAL A 246 -10.19 -5.28 -16.48
C VAL A 246 -11.49 -4.48 -16.39
N ASP A 247 -12.64 -5.14 -16.29
CA ASP A 247 -13.94 -4.48 -16.12
C ASP A 247 -14.00 -3.69 -14.80
N SER A 248 -13.50 -4.28 -13.70
CA SER A 248 -13.45 -3.62 -12.39
C SER A 248 -12.55 -2.39 -12.41
N ALA A 249 -11.40 -2.49 -13.08
CA ALA A 249 -10.50 -1.36 -13.32
C ALA A 249 -11.18 -0.26 -14.13
N LEU A 250 -11.94 -0.62 -15.17
CA LEU A 250 -12.69 0.33 -15.99
C LEU A 250 -13.74 1.08 -15.16
N ILE A 251 -14.45 0.38 -14.27
CA ILE A 251 -15.42 0.99 -13.36
C ILE A 251 -14.71 1.96 -12.40
N ALA A 252 -13.58 1.56 -11.82
CA ALA A 252 -12.80 2.40 -10.91
C ALA A 252 -12.26 3.66 -11.61
N ILE A 253 -11.65 3.53 -12.79
CA ILE A 253 -11.09 4.69 -13.52
C ILE A 253 -12.20 5.63 -14.04
N ASN A 254 -13.38 5.10 -14.39
CA ASN A 254 -14.53 5.93 -14.72
C ASN A 254 -14.94 6.78 -13.53
N LYS A 255 -15.02 6.18 -12.33
CA LYS A 255 -15.33 6.92 -11.09
C LYS A 255 -14.27 7.99 -10.82
N ALA A 256 -12.98 7.69 -11.00
CA ALA A 256 -11.90 8.66 -10.89
C ALA A 256 -12.14 9.85 -11.84
N TYR A 257 -12.34 9.59 -13.13
CA TYR A 257 -12.54 10.61 -14.18
C TYR A 257 -13.62 11.64 -13.83
N TYR A 258 -14.76 11.19 -13.29
CA TYR A 258 -15.88 12.08 -12.97
C TYR A 258 -15.63 13.00 -11.79
N VAL A 259 -14.69 12.66 -10.90
CA VAL A 259 -14.33 13.47 -9.73
C VAL A 259 -13.00 14.19 -9.88
N SER A 260 -12.34 14.03 -11.03
CA SER A 260 -11.00 14.57 -11.25
C SER A 260 -10.99 16.05 -11.58
N SER A 261 -9.87 16.72 -11.29
CA SER A 261 -9.57 18.05 -11.84
C SER A 261 -9.38 17.99 -13.36
N GLU A 262 -9.55 19.12 -14.06
CA GLU A 262 -9.30 19.18 -15.52
C GLU A 262 -7.86 18.78 -15.89
N GLU A 263 -6.89 19.09 -15.02
CA GLU A 263 -5.48 18.73 -15.18
C GLU A 263 -5.29 17.20 -15.22
N ASN A 264 -5.95 16.47 -14.31
CA ASN A 264 -5.82 15.00 -14.20
C ASN A 264 -6.73 14.25 -15.19
N LYS A 265 -7.83 14.86 -15.64
CA LYS A 265 -8.77 14.25 -16.61
C LYS A 265 -8.10 13.82 -17.91
N TYR A 266 -7.09 14.54 -18.39
CA TYR A 266 -6.39 14.17 -19.63
C TYR A 266 -5.70 12.80 -19.51
N THR A 267 -4.90 12.61 -18.46
CA THR A 267 -4.17 11.36 -18.22
C THR A 267 -5.15 10.22 -17.91
N ILE A 268 -6.16 10.48 -17.07
CA ILE A 268 -7.18 9.48 -16.73
C ILE A 268 -8.00 9.06 -17.96
N ARG A 269 -8.30 9.98 -18.89
CA ARG A 269 -8.96 9.66 -20.16
C ARG A 269 -8.12 8.70 -21.00
N ARG A 270 -6.81 8.93 -21.13
CA ARG A 270 -5.90 8.04 -21.87
C ARG A 270 -5.85 6.64 -21.25
N VAL A 271 -5.77 6.55 -19.91
CA VAL A 271 -5.85 5.28 -19.20
C VAL A 271 -7.17 4.56 -19.51
N ARG A 272 -8.31 5.27 -19.40
CA ARG A 272 -9.64 4.72 -19.68
C ARG A 272 -9.76 4.17 -21.11
N GLU A 273 -9.26 4.89 -22.10
CA GLU A 273 -9.26 4.46 -23.50
C GLU A 273 -8.45 3.18 -23.70
N LYS A 274 -7.27 3.08 -23.08
CA LYS A 274 -6.44 1.88 -23.14
C LYS A 274 -7.09 0.68 -22.45
N ILE A 275 -7.69 0.87 -21.28
CA ILE A 275 -8.42 -0.20 -20.59
C ILE A 275 -9.59 -0.71 -21.45
N ARG A 276 -10.33 0.17 -22.13
CA ARG A 276 -11.42 -0.22 -23.05
C ARG A 276 -10.96 -0.99 -24.28
N ALA A 277 -9.70 -0.80 -24.70
CA ALA A 277 -9.14 -1.51 -25.85
C ALA A 277 -8.70 -2.94 -25.51
N LEU A 278 -8.35 -3.22 -24.24
CA LEU A 278 -7.83 -4.54 -23.81
C LEU A 278 -8.70 -5.73 -24.26
N PRO A 279 -10.04 -5.74 -24.06
CA PRO A 279 -10.87 -6.88 -24.46
C PRO A 279 -10.80 -7.20 -25.96
N GLY A 280 -10.60 -6.18 -26.82
CA GLY A 280 -10.54 -6.35 -28.28
C GLY A 280 -9.21 -6.92 -28.79
N ILE A 281 -8.16 -6.90 -27.96
CA ILE A 281 -6.82 -7.42 -28.30
C ILE A 281 -6.40 -8.56 -27.37
N PHE A 282 -7.32 -9.06 -26.53
CA PHE A 282 -7.00 -9.94 -25.42
C PHE A 282 -6.43 -11.30 -25.86
N ASP A 283 -6.79 -11.75 -27.06
CA ASP A 283 -6.29 -12.98 -27.68
C ASP A 283 -4.85 -12.83 -28.20
N ASN A 284 -4.37 -11.59 -28.41
CA ASN A 284 -3.00 -11.31 -28.82
C ASN A 284 -2.13 -11.01 -27.59
N LYS A 285 -1.44 -12.04 -27.09
CA LYS A 285 -0.63 -11.98 -25.88
C LYS A 285 0.42 -10.86 -25.88
N GLU A 286 1.15 -10.68 -26.98
CA GLU A 286 2.21 -9.66 -27.05
C GLU A 286 1.62 -8.25 -26.96
N GLU A 287 0.54 -7.99 -27.70
CA GLU A 287 -0.15 -6.70 -27.69
C GLU A 287 -0.84 -6.42 -26.34
N ALA A 288 -1.50 -7.43 -25.76
CA ALA A 288 -2.16 -7.32 -24.46
C ALA A 288 -1.15 -7.01 -23.34
N GLN A 289 -0.02 -7.74 -23.27
CA GLN A 289 1.02 -7.50 -22.28
C GLN A 289 1.66 -6.11 -22.42
N LYS A 290 1.91 -5.68 -23.65
CA LYS A 290 2.41 -4.32 -23.93
C LYS A 290 1.43 -3.26 -23.46
N LEU A 291 0.13 -3.46 -23.69
CA LEU A 291 -0.90 -2.51 -23.28
C LEU A 291 -1.08 -2.50 -21.75
N PHE A 292 -1.00 -3.64 -21.07
CA PHE A 292 -0.97 -3.70 -19.60
C PHE A 292 0.18 -2.89 -19.03
N ALA A 293 1.41 -3.08 -19.52
CA ALA A 293 2.59 -2.35 -19.06
C ALA A 293 2.44 -0.83 -19.26
N ASP A 294 1.91 -0.40 -20.40
CA ASP A 294 1.64 1.02 -20.70
C ASP A 294 0.57 1.61 -19.77
N ILE A 295 -0.53 0.88 -19.51
CA ILE A 295 -1.56 1.31 -18.56
C ILE A 295 -0.97 1.46 -17.15
N ILE A 296 -0.17 0.48 -16.70
CA ILE A 296 0.48 0.51 -15.38
C ILE A 296 1.42 1.72 -15.30
N GLY A 297 2.24 1.97 -16.33
CA GLY A 297 3.14 3.13 -16.38
C GLY A 297 2.40 4.47 -16.33
N LEU A 298 1.29 4.60 -17.06
CA LEU A 298 0.45 5.81 -17.00
C LEU A 298 -0.15 6.02 -15.61
N LEU A 299 -0.67 4.96 -14.99
CA LEU A 299 -1.24 5.03 -13.64
C LEU A 299 -0.20 5.33 -12.55
N GLN A 300 1.08 5.04 -12.77
CA GLN A 300 2.18 5.43 -11.88
C GLN A 300 2.55 6.91 -12.00
N SER A 301 2.22 7.55 -13.14
CA SER A 301 2.48 8.98 -13.38
C SER A 301 1.42 9.95 -12.84
N ILE A 302 0.29 9.41 -12.36
CA ILE A 302 -0.77 10.14 -11.64
C ILE A 302 -0.42 10.16 -10.15
#